data_AF-A0A7J8IP95-F1
#
_entry.id   AF-A0A7J8IP95-F1
#
_cell.length_a   1.000
_cell.length_b   1.000
_cell.length_c   1.000
_cell.angle_alpha   90.00
_cell.angle_beta   90.00
_cell.angle_gamma   90.00
#
_symmetry.space_group_name_H-M   'P 1'
#
loop_
_entity.id
_entity.type
_entity.pdbx_description
1 polymer ?
#
loop_
_entity_poly.entity_id
_entity_poly.type
_entity_poly.pdbx_seq_one_letter_code
_entity_poly.pdbx_strand_id
1 'polypeptide(L)'
;MNKLNGDGCSLFCKQEVSFNCIDEPSRCYFHDGDGVCEEFEQKTSIKDCGVYTPQGFLDQWASNASVSHQDHQCPGWVIIGQPAASQTLSGESKLPGCANGLTIL
;
A
#
# COMPACT_ATOMS: atom_id res chain seq x y z
N MET A 1 14.46 -30.89 11.12
CA MET A 1 15.46 -30.00 10.51
C MET A 1 14.97 -29.64 9.12
N ASN A 2 14.76 -28.36 8.81
CA ASN A 2 14.62 -27.96 7.41
C ASN A 2 15.97 -28.11 6.69
N LYS A 3 15.94 -28.53 5.43
CA LYS A 3 17.15 -28.80 4.62
C LYS A 3 17.52 -27.68 3.67
N LEU A 4 16.63 -26.72 3.45
CA LEU A 4 16.80 -25.59 2.52
C LEU A 4 16.32 -24.30 3.20
N ASN A 5 16.78 -23.16 2.70
CA ASN A 5 16.25 -21.84 3.03
C ASN A 5 15.41 -21.31 1.86
N GLY A 6 14.60 -20.28 2.08
CA GLY A 6 13.79 -19.60 1.07
C GLY A 6 12.40 -20.20 0.86
N ASP A 7 11.99 -21.13 1.71
CA ASP A 7 10.65 -21.72 1.76
C ASP A 7 9.83 -21.20 2.95
N GLY A 8 10.36 -20.24 3.71
CA GLY A 8 9.75 -19.67 4.91
C GLY A 8 10.22 -20.29 6.22
N CYS A 9 10.99 -21.38 6.18
CA CYS A 9 11.57 -22.00 7.38
C CYS A 9 13.07 -22.23 7.17
N SER A 10 13.91 -21.51 7.90
CA SER A 10 15.36 -21.63 7.76
C SER A 10 15.89 -23.02 8.14
N LEU A 11 17.13 -23.31 7.74
CA LEU A 11 17.91 -24.49 8.14
C LEU A 11 17.94 -24.74 9.66
N PHE A 12 17.77 -23.67 10.45
CA PHE A 12 17.74 -23.72 11.92
C PHE A 12 16.32 -23.88 12.49
N CYS A 13 15.34 -24.26 11.67
CA CYS A 13 13.92 -24.36 12.02
C CYS A 13 13.35 -23.06 12.59
N LYS A 14 13.77 -21.91 12.05
CA LYS A 14 13.23 -20.60 12.40
C LYS A 14 12.51 -20.01 11.20
N GLN A 15 11.35 -19.39 11.43
CA GLN A 15 10.61 -18.65 10.42
C GLN A 15 11.50 -17.59 9.76
N GLU A 16 11.47 -17.54 8.43
CA GLU A 16 12.21 -16.58 7.64
C GLU A 16 11.47 -15.23 7.59
N VAL A 17 12.23 -14.15 7.39
CA VAL A 17 11.65 -12.80 7.27
C VAL A 17 10.76 -12.74 6.03
N SER A 18 9.64 -12.01 6.13
CA SER A 18 8.63 -11.84 5.06
C SER A 18 7.83 -13.11 4.75
N PHE A 19 7.98 -14.18 5.54
CA PHE A 19 7.14 -15.38 5.47
C PHE A 19 6.27 -15.51 6.70
N ASN A 20 5.01 -15.93 6.51
CA ASN A 20 4.12 -16.34 7.57
C ASN A 20 3.91 -17.85 7.49
N CYS A 21 4.11 -18.54 8.60
CA CYS A 21 3.98 -20.00 8.68
C CYS A 21 2.83 -20.36 9.61
N ILE A 22 1.88 -21.13 9.08
CA ILE A 22 0.71 -21.59 9.82
C ILE A 22 0.72 -23.12 9.93
N ASP A 23 0.02 -23.64 10.94
CA ASP A 23 -0.17 -25.07 11.23
C ASP A 23 1.11 -25.85 11.64
N GLU A 24 0.91 -27.12 12.01
CA GLU A 24 1.96 -28.12 12.19
C GLU A 24 1.54 -29.43 11.48
N PRO A 25 2.27 -29.90 10.44
CA PRO A 25 3.51 -29.36 9.89
C PRO A 25 3.34 -27.98 9.24
N SER A 26 4.31 -27.10 9.47
CA SER A 26 4.25 -25.69 9.07
C SER A 26 4.13 -25.52 7.56
N ARG A 27 3.09 -24.80 7.13
CA ARG A 27 2.92 -24.33 5.75
C ARG A 27 3.19 -22.83 5.71
N CYS A 28 4.26 -22.45 5.03
CA CYS A 28 4.70 -21.07 4.94
C CYS A 28 4.31 -20.45 3.59
N TYR A 29 3.99 -19.15 3.61
CA TYR A 29 3.76 -18.34 2.43
C TYR A 29 4.41 -16.97 2.61
N PHE A 30 4.68 -16.29 1.51
CA PHE A 30 5.25 -14.94 1.49
C PHE A 30 4.12 -13.93 1.70
N HIS A 31 4.23 -13.04 2.69
CA HIS A 31 3.18 -12.07 3.05
C HIS A 31 3.53 -10.63 2.65
N ASP A 32 4.79 -10.19 2.82
CA ASP A 32 5.21 -8.80 2.61
C ASP A 32 5.30 -8.41 1.11
N GLY A 33 4.18 -8.05 0.50
CA GLY A 33 4.02 -7.68 -0.90
C GLY A 33 3.21 -8.66 -1.73
N ASP A 34 2.42 -9.54 -1.11
CA ASP A 34 1.54 -10.48 -1.82
C ASP A 34 0.20 -9.84 -2.26
N GLY A 35 -0.05 -8.60 -1.82
CA GLY A 35 -1.24 -7.83 -2.15
C GLY A 35 -2.46 -8.11 -1.25
N VAL A 36 -2.31 -8.92 -0.20
CA VAL A 36 -3.36 -9.19 0.80
C VAL A 36 -2.96 -8.54 2.11
N CYS A 37 -3.74 -7.56 2.59
CA CYS A 37 -3.49 -6.96 3.89
C CYS A 37 -4.01 -7.84 5.03
N GLU A 38 -3.13 -8.59 5.69
CA GLU A 38 -3.48 -9.40 6.85
C GLU A 38 -3.52 -8.57 8.15
N GLU A 39 -4.21 -9.05 9.19
CA GLU A 39 -4.38 -8.28 10.44
C GLU A 39 -3.06 -7.92 11.12
N PHE A 40 -2.08 -8.82 11.07
CA PHE A 40 -0.76 -8.58 11.65
C PHE A 40 0.08 -7.61 10.80
N GLU A 41 -0.31 -7.36 9.56
CA GLU A 41 0.42 -6.49 8.62
C GLU A 41 -0.08 -5.05 8.63
N GLN A 42 -1.29 -4.79 9.15
CA GLN A 42 -1.93 -3.46 9.13
C GLN A 42 -1.02 -2.32 9.59
N LYS A 43 -0.07 -2.61 10.50
CA LYS A 43 0.85 -1.62 11.07
C LYS A 43 2.27 -1.70 10.51
N THR A 44 2.59 -2.75 9.76
CA THR A 44 3.97 -3.08 9.34
C THR A 44 4.16 -3.11 7.83
N SER A 45 3.13 -3.44 7.04
CA SER A 45 3.21 -3.48 5.58
C SER A 45 2.48 -2.29 4.94
N ILE A 46 3.26 -1.29 4.50
CA ILE A 46 2.71 -0.22 3.65
C ILE A 46 2.41 -0.73 2.23
N LYS A 47 3.07 -1.81 1.80
CA LYS A 47 2.89 -2.36 0.46
C LYS A 47 1.51 -2.99 0.28
N ASP A 48 1.07 -3.75 1.28
CA ASP A 48 -0.19 -4.50 1.22
C ASP A 48 -1.34 -3.73 1.87
N CYS A 49 -1.08 -3.05 2.98
CA CYS A 49 -2.11 -2.35 3.77
C CYS A 49 -2.18 -0.84 3.53
N GLY A 50 -1.20 -0.25 2.83
CA GLY A 50 -1.07 1.20 2.73
C GLY A 50 -0.63 1.86 4.04
N VAL A 51 -0.77 3.18 4.13
CA VAL A 51 -0.41 3.93 5.34
C VAL A 51 -1.42 3.62 6.45
N TYR A 52 -0.93 3.11 7.59
CA TYR A 52 -1.77 2.77 8.74
C TYR A 52 -2.64 3.96 9.17
N THR A 53 -3.95 3.76 9.16
CA THR A 53 -4.94 4.71 9.68
C THR A 53 -5.41 4.26 11.06
N PRO A 54 -5.17 5.03 12.13
CA PRO A 54 -5.63 4.66 13.47
C PRO A 54 -7.14 4.51 13.56
N GLN A 55 -7.60 3.60 14.44
CA GLN A 55 -9.03 3.39 14.65
C GLN A 55 -9.75 4.70 15.01
N GLY A 56 -10.89 4.94 14.36
CA GLY A 56 -11.70 6.15 14.56
C GLY A 56 -11.30 7.34 13.69
N PHE A 57 -10.24 7.20 12.89
CA PHE A 57 -9.87 8.15 11.84
C PHE A 57 -10.27 7.59 10.49
N LEU A 58 -10.75 8.47 9.60
CA LEU A 58 -10.87 8.15 8.18
C LEU A 58 -9.46 8.21 7.57
N ASP A 59 -9.23 7.44 6.51
CA ASP A 59 -8.00 7.55 5.73
C ASP A 59 -7.73 9.01 5.33
N GLN A 60 -6.46 9.39 5.28
CA GLN A 60 -6.06 10.78 5.01
C GLN A 60 -6.25 11.20 3.53
N TRP A 61 -7.05 10.46 2.77
CA TRP A 61 -7.27 10.77 1.37
C TRP A 61 -8.29 11.89 1.24
N ALA A 62 -8.07 12.74 0.23
CA ALA A 62 -9.02 13.79 -0.09
C ALA A 62 -10.38 13.14 -0.39
N SER A 63 -11.40 13.48 0.39
CA SER A 63 -12.79 13.05 0.14
C SER A 63 -13.49 13.95 -0.88
N ASN A 64 -12.97 15.16 -1.07
CA ASN A 64 -13.47 16.12 -2.03
C ASN A 64 -12.32 16.98 -2.56
N ALA A 65 -12.50 17.53 -3.76
CA ALA A 65 -11.53 18.40 -4.39
C ALA A 65 -12.24 19.56 -5.08
N SER A 66 -11.71 20.77 -4.89
CA SER A 66 -12.17 21.95 -5.63
C SER A 66 -11.08 22.39 -6.59
N VAL A 67 -11.47 22.72 -7.82
CA VAL A 67 -10.55 23.23 -8.84
C VAL A 67 -10.89 24.66 -9.17
N SER A 68 -9.88 25.54 -9.12
CA SER A 68 -10.07 26.94 -9.52
C SER A 68 -10.38 27.05 -11.00
N HIS A 69 -9.79 26.18 -11.83
CA HIS A 69 -9.97 26.13 -13.27
C HIS A 69 -10.25 24.68 -13.67
N GLN A 70 -11.40 24.45 -14.31
CA GLN A 70 -11.80 23.11 -14.75
C GLN A 70 -11.05 22.76 -16.04
N ASP A 71 -10.03 21.90 -15.93
CA ASP A 71 -9.38 21.32 -17.12
C ASP A 71 -10.14 20.04 -17.52
N HIS A 72 -10.60 19.97 -18.76
CA HIS A 72 -11.24 18.76 -19.28
C HIS A 72 -10.29 17.57 -19.36
N GLN A 73 -8.97 17.81 -19.43
CA GLN A 73 -7.93 16.76 -19.40
C GLN A 73 -7.55 16.36 -17.97
N CYS A 74 -7.90 17.18 -16.97
CA CYS A 74 -7.63 16.91 -15.56
C CYS A 74 -8.82 17.32 -14.68
N PRO A 75 -9.84 16.46 -14.59
CA PRO A 75 -10.95 16.71 -13.68
C PRO A 75 -10.51 16.56 -12.23
N GLY A 76 -11.01 17.42 -11.34
CA GLY A 76 -10.58 17.47 -9.94
C GLY A 76 -10.74 16.17 -9.13
N TRP A 77 -11.58 15.24 -9.57
CA TRP A 77 -11.75 13.95 -8.90
C TRP A 77 -10.52 13.05 -8.97
N VAL A 78 -9.54 13.36 -9.83
CA VAL A 78 -8.32 12.56 -10.01
C VAL A 78 -7.44 12.44 -8.74
N ILE A 79 -7.62 13.33 -7.77
CA ILE A 79 -6.92 13.33 -6.47
C ILE A 79 -7.77 12.84 -5.30
N ILE A 80 -9.02 12.47 -5.54
CA ILE A 80 -9.93 11.96 -4.51
C ILE A 80 -9.67 10.46 -4.33
N GLY A 81 -9.57 10.01 -3.07
CA GLY A 81 -9.35 8.61 -2.72
C GLY A 81 -7.89 8.14 -2.79
N GLN A 82 -7.69 6.83 -2.70
CA GLN A 82 -6.36 6.22 -2.68
C GLN A 82 -5.60 6.52 -3.98
N PRO A 83 -4.31 6.87 -3.93
CA PRO A 83 -3.50 7.01 -5.14
C PRO A 83 -3.52 5.69 -5.93
N ALA A 84 -3.85 5.77 -7.22
CA ALA A 84 -3.72 4.61 -8.09
C ALA A 84 -2.24 4.19 -8.14
N ALA A 85 -1.96 2.90 -8.06
CA ALA A 85 -0.58 2.36 -7.98
C ALA A 85 0.34 2.80 -9.13
N SER A 86 -0.20 3.28 -10.25
CA SER A 86 0.53 3.84 -11.39
C SER A 86 0.95 5.31 -11.22
N GLN A 87 0.56 5.96 -10.13
CA GLN A 87 0.84 7.38 -9.87
C GLN A 87 1.97 7.50 -8.85
N THR A 88 3.16 7.03 -9.20
CA THR A 88 4.36 7.40 -8.44
C THR A 88 4.59 8.89 -8.61
N LEU A 89 4.34 9.68 -7.56
CA LEU A 89 4.71 11.09 -7.50
C LEU A 89 6.23 11.21 -7.38
N SER A 90 6.92 11.04 -8.51
CA SER A 90 8.36 11.22 -8.61
C SER A 90 8.70 12.70 -8.61
N GLY A 91 8.67 13.37 -7.45
CA GLY A 91 9.34 14.66 -7.21
C GLY A 91 8.99 15.86 -8.10
N GLU A 92 8.12 15.70 -9.10
CA GLU A 92 7.61 16.70 -10.01
C GLU A 92 6.10 16.55 -9.98
N SER A 93 5.48 17.51 -9.32
CA SER A 93 4.05 17.66 -9.07
C SER A 93 3.25 17.84 -10.36
N LYS A 94 3.12 16.77 -11.16
CA LYS A 94 2.21 16.72 -12.31
C LYS A 94 1.73 15.28 -12.48
N LEU A 95 0.48 15.03 -12.08
CA LEU A 95 -0.35 14.08 -12.83
C LEU A 95 -0.20 14.44 -14.32
N PRO A 96 0.14 13.49 -15.22
CA PRO A 96 0.33 13.80 -16.63
C PRO A 96 -0.98 14.40 -17.18
N GLY A 97 -0.95 15.70 -17.50
CA GLY A 97 -2.12 16.44 -17.99
C GLY A 97 -2.76 17.43 -17.00
N CYS A 98 -2.30 17.52 -15.75
CA CYS A 98 -2.88 18.43 -14.75
C CYS A 98 -2.00 19.68 -14.57
N ALA A 99 -2.41 20.82 -15.13
CA ALA A 99 -1.77 22.10 -14.84
C ALA A 99 -2.35 22.75 -13.57
N ASN A 100 -1.46 23.35 -12.77
CA ASN A 100 -1.60 24.13 -11.54
C ASN A 100 -3.01 24.63 -11.14
N GLY A 101 -3.37 24.48 -9.86
CA GLY A 101 -4.56 25.11 -9.27
C GLY A 101 -5.43 24.19 -8.41
N LEU A 102 -4.88 23.06 -7.97
CA LEU A 102 -5.58 22.04 -7.20
C LEU A 102 -5.41 22.30 -5.70
N THR A 103 -6.52 22.48 -5.00
CA THR A 103 -6.53 22.60 -3.54
C THR A 103 -7.32 21.42 -2.97
N ILE A 104 -6.67 20.62 -2.13
CA ILE A 104 -7.30 19.58 -1.33
C ILE A 104 -7.97 20.26 -0.13
N LEU A 105 -9.25 19.96 0.09
CA LEU A 105 -10.02 20.42 1.25
C LEU A 105 -10.14 19.31 2.29
#